data_AF-A0ABD1E0C0-F1
#
_entry.id   AF-A0ABD1E0C0-F1
#
_cell.length_a   1.000
_cell.length_b   1.000
_cell.length_c   1.000
_cell.angle_alpha   90.00
_cell.angle_beta   90.00
_cell.angle_gamma   90.00
#
_symmetry.space_group_name_H-M   'P 1'
#
loop_
_entity.id
_entity.type
_entity.pdbx_description
1 polymer ?
#
loop_
_entity_poly.entity_id
_entity_poly.type
_entity_poly.pdbx_seq_one_letter_code
_entity_poly.pdbx_strand_id
1 'polypeptide(L)'
;MEKEQLISTIFQLPQIWDQRHKSHHNRYVLDKCCGQVADKCGVTVAQAKKTWKVLRQQFKVHFDKLPPARSGAAALEDDGLLEIKKEKIQMKKSREATAMDKNDEDVAFFTSLLPHVKILSSVKKLKFRMNVQRLIMDEVYGTVSQEEVCEAEMHEEIYGVRTQSAITYAGDRSYRNICILSNKK
;
A
#
# COMPACT_ATOMS: atom_id res chain seq x y z
N MET A 1 5.66 41.28 -4.84
CA MET A 1 4.78 40.28 -5.49
C MET A 1 4.12 39.48 -4.41
N GLU A 2 2.84 39.73 -4.16
CA GLU A 2 2.05 38.98 -3.19
C GLU A 2 1.62 37.65 -3.83
N LYS A 3 2.14 36.54 -3.31
CA LYS A 3 1.94 35.20 -3.90
C LYS A 3 0.47 34.80 -3.89
N GLU A 4 -0.28 35.25 -2.90
CA GLU A 4 -1.70 34.93 -2.71
C GLU A 4 -2.57 35.54 -3.80
N GLN A 5 -2.30 36.80 -4.19
CA GLN A 5 -2.96 37.45 -5.31
C GLN A 5 -2.69 36.75 -6.65
N LEU A 6 -1.47 36.26 -6.84
CA LEU A 6 -1.12 35.48 -8.03
C LEU A 6 -1.86 34.14 -8.07
N ILE A 7 -1.95 33.44 -6.94
CA ILE A 7 -2.63 32.14 -6.85
C ILE A 7 -4.14 32.33 -7.10
N SER A 8 -4.78 33.32 -6.48
CA SER A 8 -6.22 33.55 -6.62
C SER A 8 -6.61 33.92 -8.05
N THR A 9 -5.82 34.77 -8.71
CA THR A 9 -6.06 35.18 -10.11
C THR A 9 -5.85 34.04 -11.10
N ILE A 10 -4.82 33.21 -10.91
CA ILE A 10 -4.58 32.03 -11.75
C ILE A 10 -5.67 30.97 -11.53
N PHE A 11 -6.13 30.79 -10.30
CA PHE A 11 -7.17 29.81 -9.99
C PHE A 11 -8.49 30.12 -10.72
N GLN A 12 -8.86 31.40 -10.82
CA GLN A 12 -10.02 31.87 -11.59
C GLN A 12 -9.91 31.65 -13.11
N LEU A 13 -8.73 31.28 -13.62
CA LEU A 13 -8.47 31.05 -15.04
C LEU A 13 -8.12 29.56 -15.29
N PRO A 14 -9.13 28.67 -15.40
CA PRO A 14 -8.92 27.23 -15.64
C PRO A 14 -8.07 26.96 -16.88
N GLN A 15 -8.10 27.87 -17.86
CA GLN A 15 -7.32 27.78 -19.10
C GLN A 15 -5.82 27.65 -18.84
N ILE A 16 -5.29 28.20 -17.74
CA ILE A 16 -3.85 28.20 -17.41
C ILE A 16 -3.39 26.90 -16.75
N TRP A 17 -4.25 26.25 -15.96
CA TRP A 17 -3.83 25.15 -15.06
C TRP A 17 -4.62 23.85 -15.24
N ASP A 18 -5.84 23.90 -15.77
CA ASP A 18 -6.67 22.72 -16.01
C ASP A 18 -6.34 22.11 -17.37
N GLN A 19 -5.64 20.98 -17.35
CA GLN A 19 -5.28 20.23 -18.55
C GLN A 19 -6.51 19.72 -19.33
N ARG A 20 -7.66 19.57 -18.67
CA ARG A 20 -8.91 19.05 -19.27
C ARG A 20 -9.73 20.16 -19.94
N HIS A 21 -9.40 21.42 -19.70
CA HIS A 21 -10.12 22.52 -20.30
C HIS A 21 -9.85 22.60 -21.82
N LYS A 22 -10.91 22.75 -22.63
CA LYS A 22 -10.85 22.78 -24.10
C LYS A 22 -9.81 23.77 -24.65
N SER A 23 -9.63 24.90 -23.98
CA SER A 23 -8.70 25.96 -24.39
C SER A 23 -7.29 25.87 -23.79
N HIS A 24 -6.98 24.86 -22.96
CA HIS A 24 -5.63 24.71 -22.37
C HIS A 24 -4.55 24.42 -23.43
N HIS A 25 -4.93 23.77 -24.54
CA HIS A 25 -3.99 23.51 -25.65
C HIS A 25 -3.72 24.74 -26.51
N ASN A 26 -4.51 25.81 -26.38
CA ASN A 26 -4.37 27.00 -27.20
C ASN A 26 -3.33 27.95 -26.60
N ARG A 27 -2.13 27.98 -27.20
CA ARG A 27 -1.02 28.85 -26.78
C ARG A 27 -1.39 30.34 -26.76
N TYR A 28 -2.19 30.81 -27.72
CA TYR A 28 -2.60 32.22 -27.79
C TYR A 28 -3.48 32.60 -26.61
N VAL A 29 -4.42 31.72 -26.28
CA VAL A 29 -5.32 31.90 -25.14
C VAL A 29 -4.54 31.86 -23.83
N LEU A 30 -3.61 30.92 -23.69
CA LEU A 30 -2.70 30.85 -22.54
C LEU A 30 -1.88 32.14 -22.36
N ASP A 31 -1.32 32.68 -23.44
CA ASP A 31 -0.48 33.88 -23.37
C ASP A 31 -1.32 35.12 -23.02
N LYS A 32 -2.52 35.24 -23.60
CA LYS A 32 -3.49 36.28 -23.27
C LYS A 32 -3.90 36.22 -21.80
N CYS A 33 -4.25 35.04 -21.28
CA CYS A 33 -4.62 34.85 -19.88
C CYS A 33 -3.43 35.11 -18.93
N CYS A 34 -2.21 34.71 -19.31
CA CYS A 34 -1.00 35.05 -18.54
C CYS A 34 -0.73 36.56 -18.53
N GLY A 35 -1.01 37.25 -19.64
CA GLY A 35 -0.99 38.73 -19.72
C GLY A 35 -1.95 39.37 -18.71
N GLN A 36 -3.21 38.92 -18.70
CA GLN A 36 -4.21 39.42 -17.76
C GLN A 36 -3.83 39.22 -16.29
N VAL A 37 -3.20 38.08 -15.95
CA VAL A 37 -2.67 37.83 -14.60
C VAL A 37 -1.54 38.79 -14.26
N ALA A 38 -0.65 39.03 -15.22
CA ALA A 38 0.49 39.93 -15.05
C ALA A 38 0.04 41.38 -14.82
N ASP A 39 -0.95 41.85 -15.59
CA ASP A 39 -1.55 43.18 -15.45
C ASP A 39 -2.22 43.35 -14.08
N LYS A 40 -3.00 42.36 -13.64
CA LYS A 40 -3.66 42.37 -12.32
C LYS A 40 -2.67 42.39 -11.15
N CYS A 41 -1.54 41.69 -11.29
CA CYS A 41 -0.51 41.63 -10.26
C CYS A 41 0.55 42.75 -10.38
N GLY A 42 0.46 43.62 -11.39
CA GLY A 42 1.42 44.70 -11.64
C GLY A 42 2.84 44.20 -11.95
N VAL A 43 2.98 43.04 -12.59
CA VAL A 43 4.27 42.41 -12.89
C VAL A 43 4.43 42.05 -14.36
N THR A 44 5.65 41.69 -14.76
CA THR A 44 5.88 41.17 -16.11
C THR A 44 5.38 39.73 -16.24
N VAL A 45 4.90 39.37 -17.43
CA VAL A 45 4.44 38.01 -17.77
C VAL A 45 5.53 36.95 -17.49
N ALA A 46 6.79 37.29 -17.72
CA ALA A 46 7.93 36.40 -17.45
C ALA A 46 8.09 36.10 -15.95
N GLN A 47 7.95 37.12 -15.09
CA GLN A 47 8.01 36.95 -13.63
C GLN A 47 6.82 36.15 -13.11
N ALA A 48 5.61 36.39 -13.62
CA ALA A 48 4.41 35.62 -13.28
C ALA A 48 4.56 34.14 -13.67
N LYS A 49 5.05 33.85 -14.89
CA LYS A 49 5.31 32.47 -15.34
C LYS A 49 6.37 31.76 -14.48
N LYS A 50 7.46 32.46 -14.13
CA LYS A 50 8.53 31.92 -13.28
C LYS A 50 8.02 31.58 -11.89
N THR A 51 7.30 32.50 -11.25
CA THR A 51 6.76 32.31 -9.90
C THR A 51 5.70 31.21 -9.86
N TRP A 52 4.78 31.18 -10.82
CA TRP A 52 3.78 30.11 -10.93
C TRP A 52 4.44 28.73 -11.09
N LYS A 53 5.50 28.62 -11.89
CA LYS A 53 6.27 27.37 -12.04
C LYS A 53 6.89 26.92 -10.70
N VAL A 54 7.52 27.84 -9.97
CA VAL A 54 8.13 27.56 -8.67
C VAL A 54 7.06 27.13 -7.65
N LEU A 55 5.92 27.83 -7.61
CA LEU A 55 4.81 27.51 -6.71
C LEU A 55 4.27 26.11 -6.96
N ARG A 56 4.04 25.71 -8.22
CA ARG A 56 3.60 24.34 -8.54
C ARG A 56 4.64 23.29 -8.15
N GLN A 57 5.91 23.57 -8.38
CA GLN A 57 6.98 22.65 -7.99
C GLN A 57 7.04 22.48 -6.47
N GLN A 58 6.95 23.58 -5.72
CA GLN A 58 6.89 23.56 -4.27
C GLN A 58 5.66 22.80 -3.78
N PHE A 59 4.48 23.12 -4.31
CA PHE A 59 3.25 22.44 -3.96
C PHE A 59 3.33 20.94 -4.22
N LYS A 60 3.84 20.51 -5.37
CA LYS A 60 4.05 19.09 -5.66
C LYS A 60 4.94 18.42 -4.62
N VAL A 61 6.08 19.01 -4.31
CA VAL A 61 7.01 18.46 -3.29
C VAL A 61 6.34 18.39 -1.92
N HIS A 62 5.54 19.39 -1.55
CA HIS A 62 4.80 19.38 -0.28
C HIS A 62 3.65 18.37 -0.29
N PHE A 63 2.95 18.21 -1.40
CA PHE A 63 1.85 17.27 -1.59
C PHE A 63 2.36 15.82 -1.56
N ASP A 64 3.47 15.53 -2.24
CA ASP A 64 4.09 14.20 -2.24
C ASP A 64 4.62 13.79 -0.85
N LYS A 65 4.89 14.77 0.04
CA LYS A 65 5.26 14.54 1.44
C LYS A 65 4.04 14.27 2.35
N LEU A 66 2.83 14.59 1.91
CA LEU A 66 1.65 14.26 2.68
C LEU A 66 1.48 12.75 2.65
N PRO A 67 1.16 12.11 3.79
CA PRO A 67 0.85 10.69 3.81
C PRO A 67 -0.28 10.45 2.80
N PRO A 68 -0.17 9.40 1.95
CA PRO A 68 -1.21 9.10 0.98
C PRO A 68 -2.53 8.98 1.72
N ALA A 69 -3.57 9.65 1.20
CA ALA A 69 -4.90 9.56 1.77
C ALA A 69 -5.26 8.07 1.87
N ARG A 70 -5.25 7.53 3.09
CA ARG A 70 -5.77 6.20 3.36
C ARG A 70 -7.24 6.27 2.98
N SER A 71 -7.64 5.53 1.95
CA SER A 71 -9.03 5.36 1.57
C SER A 71 -9.85 5.03 2.82
N GLY A 72 -10.72 5.95 3.25
CA GLY A 72 -11.57 5.80 4.44
C GLY A 72 -11.54 6.97 5.44
N ALA A 73 -10.62 7.94 5.34
CA ALA A 73 -10.61 9.10 6.24
C ALA A 73 -11.37 10.30 5.64
N ALA A 74 -12.70 10.22 5.63
CA ALA A 74 -13.55 11.38 5.42
C ALA A 74 -13.78 12.12 6.75
N ALA A 75 -13.80 13.46 6.67
CA ALA A 75 -14.15 14.44 7.70
C ALA A 75 -13.08 14.72 8.77
N LEU A 76 -12.49 15.92 8.74
CA LEU A 76 -12.99 17.09 9.45
C LEU A 76 -12.04 18.26 9.20
N GLU A 77 -12.57 19.37 8.68
CA GLU A 77 -11.84 20.62 8.51
C GLU A 77 -11.83 21.41 9.82
N ASP A 78 -10.71 22.12 9.99
CA ASP A 78 -10.54 23.42 10.63
C ASP A 78 -10.62 23.55 12.18
N ASP A 79 -9.68 24.35 12.70
CA ASP A 79 -9.54 24.86 14.09
C ASP A 79 -8.81 24.02 15.19
N GLY A 80 -8.29 22.82 14.90
CA GLY A 80 -7.55 22.00 15.90
C GLY A 80 -6.00 22.11 15.88
N LEU A 81 -5.43 22.98 15.06
CA LEU A 81 -4.05 22.81 14.57
C LEU A 81 -2.93 23.17 15.58
N LEU A 82 -3.22 23.88 16.68
CA LEU A 82 -2.20 24.20 17.69
C LEU A 82 -2.11 23.21 18.87
N GLU A 83 -3.23 22.61 19.30
CA GLU A 83 -3.22 21.61 20.38
C GLU A 83 -2.64 20.26 19.89
N ILE A 84 -3.01 19.82 18.67
CA ILE A 84 -2.53 18.56 18.07
C ILE A 84 -1.02 18.59 17.81
N LYS A 85 -0.42 19.77 17.59
CA LYS A 85 1.04 19.93 17.45
C LYS A 85 1.77 19.74 18.77
N LYS A 86 1.20 20.20 19.90
CA LYS A 86 1.78 20.04 21.23
C LYS A 86 1.69 18.58 21.71
N GLU A 87 0.60 17.88 21.41
CA GLU A 87 0.49 16.44 21.67
C GLU A 87 1.32 15.55 20.72
N LYS A 88 1.56 15.98 19.47
CA LYS A 88 2.45 15.24 18.55
C LYS A 88 3.93 15.24 18.97
N ILE A 89 4.35 16.22 19.79
CA ILE A 89 5.68 16.17 20.44
C ILE A 89 5.71 15.05 21.49
N GLN A 90 4.59 14.77 22.14
CA GLN A 90 4.46 13.70 23.12
C GLN A 90 4.32 12.31 22.46
N MET A 91 3.64 12.21 21.31
CA MET A 91 3.53 10.94 20.55
C MET A 91 4.81 10.53 19.80
N LYS A 92 5.73 11.44 19.48
CA LYS A 92 7.05 11.04 18.93
C LYS A 92 7.93 10.37 19.97
N LYS A 93 7.79 10.74 21.25
CA LYS A 93 8.51 10.11 22.36
C LYS A 93 8.05 8.66 22.60
N SER A 94 6.81 8.31 22.22
CA SER A 94 6.27 6.94 22.27
C SER A 94 6.42 6.14 20.98
N ARG A 95 6.56 6.75 19.79
CA ARG A 95 6.98 6.01 18.57
C ARG A 95 8.45 5.58 18.61
N GLU A 96 9.28 6.25 19.39
CA GLU A 96 10.61 5.77 19.75
C GLU A 96 10.58 4.69 20.86
N ALA A 97 9.47 4.54 21.60
CA ALA A 97 9.29 3.43 22.56
C ALA A 97 8.98 2.09 21.87
N THR A 98 8.47 2.09 20.64
CA THR A 98 8.46 0.87 19.78
C THR A 98 9.82 0.56 19.14
N ALA A 99 10.85 1.37 19.42
CA ALA A 99 12.25 1.05 19.11
C ALA A 99 12.99 0.44 20.33
N MET A 100 12.24 -0.21 21.23
CA MET A 100 12.77 -1.13 22.24
C MET A 100 12.00 -2.47 22.18
N ASP A 101 12.29 -3.26 21.14
CA ASP A 101 12.79 -4.59 21.41
C ASP A 101 13.91 -4.87 20.41
N LYS A 102 15.13 -4.48 20.78
CA LYS A 102 16.32 -4.66 19.95
C LYS A 102 16.89 -6.07 20.05
N ASN A 103 16.14 -7.01 20.62
CA ASN A 103 16.67 -8.35 20.88
C ASN A 103 15.65 -9.48 20.71
N ASP A 104 14.62 -9.27 19.89
CA ASP A 104 13.76 -10.38 19.44
C ASP A 104 14.63 -11.31 18.57
N GLU A 105 15.17 -12.34 19.21
CA GLU A 105 16.09 -13.34 18.65
C GLU A 105 15.49 -14.00 17.43
N ASP A 106 14.18 -14.24 17.45
CA ASP A 106 13.44 -14.82 16.33
C ASP A 106 13.42 -13.87 15.14
N VAL A 107 13.19 -12.57 15.38
CA VAL A 107 13.26 -11.55 14.33
C VAL A 107 14.69 -11.41 13.80
N ALA A 108 15.71 -11.46 14.66
CA ALA A 108 17.10 -11.44 14.26
C ALA A 108 17.48 -12.66 13.41
N PHE A 109 16.98 -13.85 13.77
CA PHE A 109 17.13 -15.08 13.01
C PHE A 109 16.47 -14.95 11.63
N PHE A 110 15.20 -14.58 11.55
CA PHE A 110 14.51 -14.46 10.26
C PHE A 110 15.11 -13.36 9.38
N THR A 111 15.60 -12.26 9.96
CA THR A 111 16.30 -11.22 9.21
C THR A 111 17.64 -11.70 8.65
N SER A 112 18.37 -12.55 9.39
CA SER A 112 19.61 -13.19 8.91
C SER A 112 19.39 -14.13 7.71
N LEU A 113 18.19 -14.70 7.56
CA LEU A 113 17.82 -15.56 6.42
C LEU A 113 17.42 -14.78 5.16
N LEU A 114 16.99 -13.52 5.30
CA LEU A 114 16.58 -12.68 4.17
C LEU A 114 17.59 -12.56 3.01
N PRO A 115 18.91 -12.38 3.23
CA PRO A 115 19.86 -12.35 2.12
C PRO A 115 19.78 -13.61 1.25
N HIS A 116 19.62 -14.79 1.85
CA HIS A 116 19.51 -16.06 1.13
C HIS A 116 18.17 -16.20 0.40
N VAL A 117 17.07 -15.79 1.03
CA VAL A 117 15.73 -15.82 0.43
C VAL A 117 15.62 -14.82 -0.73
N LYS A 118 16.34 -13.70 -0.68
CA LYS A 118 16.32 -12.66 -1.73
C LYS A 118 16.91 -13.15 -3.06
N ILE A 119 17.89 -14.05 -3.02
CA ILE A 119 18.54 -14.66 -4.21
C ILE A 119 17.55 -15.48 -5.04
N LEU A 120 16.47 -15.98 -4.43
CA LEU A 120 15.50 -16.82 -5.11
C LEU A 120 14.66 -16.04 -6.14
N SER A 121 14.37 -16.68 -7.27
CA SER A 121 13.42 -16.17 -8.27
C SER A 121 11.97 -16.21 -7.74
N SER A 122 11.08 -15.42 -8.31
CA SER A 122 9.71 -15.21 -7.79
C SER A 122 8.94 -16.52 -7.55
N VAL A 123 9.04 -17.49 -8.46
CA VAL A 123 8.39 -18.81 -8.31
C VAL A 123 9.03 -19.64 -7.20
N LYS A 124 10.35 -19.58 -7.05
CA LYS A 124 11.07 -20.27 -5.97
C LYS A 124 10.77 -19.65 -4.61
N LYS A 125 10.57 -18.33 -4.52
CA LYS A 125 10.09 -17.64 -3.32
C LYS A 125 8.70 -18.10 -2.90
N LEU A 126 7.79 -18.27 -3.87
CA LEU A 126 6.45 -18.79 -3.59
C LEU A 126 6.50 -20.21 -3.02
N LYS A 127 7.29 -21.10 -3.64
CA LYS A 127 7.48 -22.47 -3.13
C LYS A 127 8.12 -22.48 -1.74
N PHE A 128 9.16 -21.69 -1.52
CA PHE A 128 9.82 -21.56 -0.23
C PHE A 128 8.83 -21.10 0.86
N ARG A 129 8.03 -20.07 0.56
CA ARG A 129 6.99 -19.58 1.48
C ARG A 129 5.98 -20.67 1.84
N MET A 130 5.46 -21.39 0.86
CA MET A 130 4.48 -22.47 1.12
C MET A 130 5.08 -23.58 2.00
N ASN A 131 6.35 -23.92 1.80
CA ASN A 131 7.03 -24.94 2.60
C ASN A 131 7.26 -24.48 4.05
N VAL A 132 7.74 -23.25 4.24
CA VAL A 132 7.93 -22.68 5.59
C VAL A 132 6.60 -22.60 6.32
N GLN A 133 5.52 -22.18 5.66
CA GLN A 133 4.18 -22.15 6.27
C GLN A 133 3.68 -23.53 6.66
N ARG A 134 3.89 -24.56 5.82
CA ARG A 134 3.53 -25.94 6.16
C ARG A 134 4.29 -26.42 7.39
N LEU A 135 5.61 -26.20 7.41
CA LEU A 135 6.46 -26.61 8.53
C LEU A 135 6.02 -25.94 9.84
N ILE A 136 5.72 -24.63 9.82
CA ILE A 136 5.21 -23.92 11.00
C ILE A 136 3.84 -24.45 11.40
N MET A 137 2.96 -24.74 10.44
CA MET A 137 1.63 -25.28 10.73
C MET A 137 1.72 -26.63 11.45
N ASP A 138 2.57 -27.53 10.95
CA ASP A 138 2.77 -28.85 11.52
C ASP A 138 3.44 -28.77 12.91
N GLU A 139 4.37 -27.85 13.12
CA GLU A 139 5.06 -27.71 14.40
C GLU A 139 4.20 -27.04 15.49
N VAL A 140 3.46 -25.99 15.13
CA VAL A 140 2.67 -25.19 16.10
C VAL A 140 1.30 -25.81 16.35
N TYR A 141 0.74 -26.49 15.35
CA TYR A 141 -0.65 -26.99 15.38
C TYR A 141 -0.77 -28.48 15.03
N GLY A 142 0.33 -29.18 14.75
CA GLY A 142 0.30 -30.56 14.26
C GLY A 142 0.28 -31.65 15.33
N THR A 143 0.09 -31.34 16.61
CA THR A 143 -0.20 -32.36 17.62
C THR A 143 -1.70 -32.63 17.72
N VAL A 144 -2.20 -33.46 16.81
CA VAL A 144 -3.28 -34.40 17.18
C VAL A 144 -2.72 -35.81 17.08
N SER A 145 -1.82 -36.11 18.01
CA SER A 145 -1.35 -37.47 18.27
C SER A 145 -2.25 -38.09 19.35
N GLN A 146 -3.34 -38.69 18.89
CA GLN A 146 -3.96 -39.93 19.38
C GLN A 146 -4.46 -40.14 20.83
N GLU A 147 -4.53 -39.18 21.76
CA GLU A 147 -5.05 -39.50 23.13
C GLU A 147 -6.20 -38.63 23.71
N GLU A 148 -6.73 -37.61 23.03
CA GLU A 148 -7.88 -36.82 23.54
C GLU A 148 -9.16 -36.95 22.69
N VAL A 149 -9.66 -38.18 22.53
CA VAL A 149 -11.04 -38.44 22.06
C VAL A 149 -11.70 -39.44 23.01
N CYS A 150 -11.92 -39.03 24.26
CA CYS A 150 -12.70 -39.78 25.25
C CYS A 150 -13.68 -38.87 26.01
N GLU A 151 -14.33 -37.87 25.38
CA GLU A 151 -15.51 -37.23 26.00
C GLU A 151 -16.37 -36.38 25.03
N ALA A 152 -16.58 -36.82 23.78
CA ALA A 152 -17.48 -36.10 22.87
C ALA A 152 -18.36 -36.98 21.97
N GLU A 153 -18.43 -38.30 22.19
CA GLU A 153 -19.30 -39.22 21.42
C GLU A 153 -20.62 -39.55 22.12
N MET A 154 -21.19 -38.61 22.88
CA MET A 154 -22.50 -38.83 23.48
C MET A 154 -23.41 -37.62 23.37
N HIS A 155 -23.68 -37.13 22.15
CA HIS A 155 -24.94 -36.42 21.87
C HIS A 155 -25.32 -36.24 20.38
N GLU A 156 -24.89 -37.14 19.47
CA GLU A 156 -25.27 -37.06 18.05
C GLU A 156 -26.39 -38.04 17.63
N GLU A 157 -27.21 -38.52 18.57
CA GLU A 157 -28.32 -39.45 18.27
C GLU A 157 -29.71 -38.79 18.07
N ILE A 158 -29.81 -37.46 17.93
CA ILE A 158 -31.13 -36.78 17.82
C ILE A 158 -31.45 -36.18 16.44
N TYR A 159 -30.48 -35.97 15.54
CA TYR A 159 -30.82 -35.52 14.17
C TYR A 159 -30.13 -36.38 13.12
N GLY A 160 -30.78 -37.50 12.80
CA GLY A 160 -30.40 -38.35 11.69
C GLY A 160 -30.45 -37.58 10.36
N VAL A 161 -29.29 -37.30 9.78
CA VAL A 161 -29.15 -37.14 8.33
C VAL A 161 -27.89 -37.88 7.88
N ARG A 162 -28.17 -38.93 7.11
CA ARG A 162 -27.24 -39.78 6.39
C ARG A 162 -26.58 -39.01 5.24
N THR A 163 -25.25 -38.90 5.25
CA THR A 163 -24.45 -38.66 4.03
C THR A 163 -23.33 -39.70 3.92
N GLN A 164 -23.53 -40.66 3.02
CA GLN A 164 -22.49 -41.47 2.39
C GLN A 164 -21.76 -40.56 1.37
N SER A 165 -20.47 -40.61 1.07
CA SER A 165 -19.38 -41.52 1.39
C SER A 165 -18.05 -40.88 0.92
N ALA A 166 -16.98 -41.14 1.67
CA ALA A 166 -15.58 -41.38 1.29
C ALA A 166 -14.95 -40.66 0.08
N ILE A 167 -13.93 -39.86 0.37
CA ILE A 167 -12.69 -39.86 -0.43
C ILE A 167 -11.53 -40.16 0.50
N THR A 168 -11.16 -41.43 0.57
CA THR A 168 -9.95 -41.93 1.22
C THR A 168 -8.71 -41.45 0.44
N TYR A 169 -7.81 -40.75 1.12
CA TYR A 169 -6.47 -40.44 0.61
C TYR A 169 -5.64 -41.74 0.56
N ALA A 170 -5.60 -42.36 -0.62
CA ALA A 170 -4.58 -43.36 -0.94
C ALA A 170 -3.27 -42.61 -1.25
N GLY A 171 -2.27 -42.81 -0.40
CA GLY A 171 -0.92 -42.34 -0.67
C GLY A 171 -0.36 -43.06 -1.89
N ASP A 172 0.21 -42.31 -2.83
CA ASP A 172 0.96 -42.89 -3.92
C ASP A 172 2.34 -42.25 -4.05
N ARG A 173 3.32 -42.98 -3.50
CA ARG A 173 4.72 -42.90 -3.92
C ARG A 173 4.80 -43.49 -5.33
N SER A 174 5.01 -42.67 -6.34
CA SER A 174 5.94 -42.96 -7.45
C SER A 174 5.74 -41.93 -8.56
N TYR A 175 6.71 -41.04 -8.73
CA TYR A 175 6.92 -40.40 -10.02
C TYR A 175 8.33 -40.75 -10.47
N ARG A 176 8.48 -41.94 -11.05
CA ARG A 176 9.52 -42.20 -12.06
C ARG A 176 8.88 -42.04 -13.43
N ASN A 177 9.45 -41.11 -14.19
CA ASN A 177 9.61 -41.08 -15.65
C ASN A 177 8.48 -41.64 -16.52
N ILE A 178 7.96 -40.81 -17.43
CA ILE A 178 8.19 -40.99 -18.87
C ILE A 178 7.92 -39.65 -19.58
N CYS A 179 8.91 -39.25 -20.36
CA CYS A 179 8.86 -38.13 -21.29
C CYS A 179 7.88 -38.40 -22.44
N ILE A 180 7.04 -37.41 -22.67
CA ILE A 180 6.63 -36.78 -23.94
C ILE A 180 6.96 -37.50 -25.27
N LEU A 181 5.95 -37.42 -26.15
CA LEU A 181 5.94 -37.37 -27.63
C LEU A 181 5.59 -38.70 -28.31
N SER A 182 4.82 -38.76 -29.39
CA SER A 182 3.95 -37.83 -30.14
C SER A 182 3.57 -38.64 -31.39
N ASN A 183 2.29 -38.65 -31.79
CA ASN A 183 1.81 -38.78 -33.19
C ASN A 183 2.30 -40.00 -34.03
N LYS A 184 1.47 -40.72 -34.80
CA LYS A 184 0.51 -40.25 -35.80
C LYS A 184 -0.02 -41.51 -36.51
N LYS A 185 -1.32 -41.50 -36.81
CA LYS A 185 -2.06 -42.22 -37.88
C LYS A 185 -1.99 -43.75 -37.93
#